data_AF-A0A2E7WLJ0-F1
#
_entry.id   AF-A0A2E7WLJ0-F1
#
_cell.length_a   1.000
_cell.length_b   1.000
_cell.length_c   1.000
_cell.angle_alpha   90.00
_cell.angle_beta   90.00
_cell.angle_gamma   90.00
#
_symmetry.space_group_name_H-M   'P 1'
#
loop_
_entity.id
_entity.type
_entity.pdbx_description
1 polymer ?
#
loop_
_entity_poly.entity_id
_entity_poly.type
_entity_poly.pdbx_seq_one_letter_code
_entity_poly.pdbx_strand_id
1 'polypeptide(L)'
;MTQSEAKNTDKILAGEYVLGLLSIEENTQFEARLETEPHLRRYYADWLEDFVTLTDDIGEVAPPAGFYAGLEKRLFDTQQAPELAAKSGSLIRFVLGAAVAMGICVLILVAL
;
A
#
# COMPACT_ATOMS: atom_id res chain seq x y z
N MET A 1 -20.15 4.89 -27.54
CA MET A 1 -19.25 5.97 -27.06
C MET A 1 -18.01 5.98 -27.93
N THR A 2 -17.55 7.13 -28.42
CA THR A 2 -16.32 7.19 -29.24
C THR A 2 -15.09 7.26 -28.34
N GLN A 3 -13.91 6.91 -28.86
CA GLN A 3 -12.66 6.96 -28.08
C GLN A 3 -12.32 8.37 -27.58
N SER A 4 -12.72 9.41 -28.33
CA SER A 4 -12.52 10.81 -27.93
C SER A 4 -13.35 11.20 -26.70
N GLU A 5 -14.60 10.74 -26.63
CA GLU A 5 -15.49 11.02 -25.49
C GLU A 5 -14.96 10.36 -24.22
N ALA A 6 -14.58 9.08 -24.28
CA ALA A 6 -14.01 8.37 -23.12
C ALA A 6 -12.75 9.07 -22.58
N LYS A 7 -11.87 9.50 -23.49
CA LYS A 7 -10.66 10.25 -23.15
C LYS A 7 -10.98 11.57 -22.43
N ASN A 8 -12.04 12.26 -22.84
CA ASN A 8 -12.48 13.50 -22.20
C ASN A 8 -13.03 13.23 -20.79
N THR A 9 -13.89 12.22 -20.66
CA THR A 9 -14.43 11.79 -19.36
C THR A 9 -13.33 11.44 -18.37
N ASP A 10 -12.32 10.68 -18.79
CA ASP A 10 -11.20 10.30 -17.91
C ASP A 10 -10.33 11.49 -17.51
N LYS A 11 -10.16 12.47 -18.41
CA LYS A 11 -9.45 13.71 -18.07
C LYS A 11 -10.23 14.52 -17.03
N ILE A 12 -11.56 14.61 -17.14
CA ILE A 12 -12.42 15.30 -16.16
C ILE A 12 -12.33 14.58 -14.81
N LEU A 13 -12.51 13.26 -14.80
CA LEU A 13 -12.49 12.43 -13.60
C LEU A 13 -11.15 12.53 -12.85
N ALA A 14 -10.03 12.58 -13.58
CA ALA A 14 -8.72 12.81 -12.98
C ALA A 14 -8.61 14.17 -12.28
N GLY A 15 -9.23 15.21 -12.85
CA GLY A 15 -9.26 16.55 -12.23
C GLY A 15 -10.10 16.56 -10.95
N GLU A 16 -11.25 15.91 -10.98
CA GLU A 16 -12.11 15.74 -9.80
C GLU A 16 -11.41 14.96 -8.68
N TYR A 17 -10.66 13.90 -9.03
CA TYR A 17 -9.84 13.16 -8.08
C TYR A 17 -8.77 14.05 -7.44
N VAL A 18 -8.00 14.80 -8.24
CA VAL A 18 -6.94 15.67 -7.72
C VAL A 18 -7.50 16.77 -6.79
N LEU A 19 -8.67 17.31 -7.11
CA LEU A 19 -9.36 18.29 -6.27
C LEU A 19 -10.07 17.69 -5.04
N GLY A 20 -10.08 16.36 -4.91
CA GLY A 20 -10.76 15.66 -3.81
C GLY A 20 -12.28 15.77 -3.85
N LEU A 21 -12.87 15.89 -5.03
CA LEU A 21 -14.32 16.06 -5.22
C LEU A 21 -15.10 14.74 -5.33
N LEU A 22 -14.39 13.63 -5.52
CA LEU A 22 -14.99 12.31 -5.62
C LEU A 22 -15.42 11.77 -4.25
N SER A 23 -16.48 10.96 -4.24
CA SER A 23 -16.84 10.18 -3.06
C SER A 23 -15.77 9.13 -2.71
N ILE A 24 -15.85 8.56 -1.51
CA ILE A 24 -14.91 7.51 -1.05
C ILE A 24 -14.91 6.30 -1.99
N GLU A 25 -16.10 5.90 -2.45
CA GLU A 25 -16.29 4.78 -3.38
C GLU A 25 -15.65 5.09 -4.74
N GLU A 26 -15.90 6.28 -5.29
CA GLU A 26 -15.31 6.73 -6.56
C GLU A 26 -13.80 6.88 -6.49
N ASN A 27 -13.25 7.37 -5.38
CA ASN A 27 -11.80 7.42 -5.15
C ASN A 27 -11.19 6.01 -5.20
N THR A 28 -11.79 5.05 -4.50
CA THR A 28 -11.30 3.66 -4.48
C THR A 28 -11.29 3.04 -5.88
N GLN A 29 -12.35 3.30 -6.65
CA GLN A 29 -12.46 2.81 -8.03
C GLN A 29 -11.45 3.51 -8.96
N PHE A 30 -11.25 4.81 -8.80
CA PHE A 30 -10.27 5.58 -9.56
C PHE A 30 -8.84 5.10 -9.27
N GLU A 31 -8.51 4.85 -8.01
CA GLU A 31 -7.21 4.34 -7.58
C GLU A 31 -6.89 2.96 -8.17
N ALA A 32 -7.86 2.04 -8.17
CA ALA A 32 -7.70 0.74 -8.82
C ALA A 32 -7.41 0.87 -10.33
N ARG A 33 -8.00 1.86 -11.01
CA ARG A 33 -7.69 2.15 -12.43
C ARG A 33 -6.29 2.72 -12.60
N LEU A 34 -5.83 3.60 -11.71
CA LEU A 34 -4.47 4.17 -11.78
C LEU A 34 -3.37 3.10 -11.79
N GLU A 35 -3.58 1.97 -11.11
CA GLU A 35 -2.62 0.85 -11.10
C GLU A 35 -2.38 0.25 -12.49
N THR A 36 -3.41 0.21 -13.33
CA THR A 36 -3.41 -0.56 -14.59
C THR A 36 -3.53 0.30 -15.85
N GLU A 37 -3.90 1.59 -15.71
CA GLU A 37 -4.16 2.50 -16.83
C GLU A 37 -3.11 3.63 -16.91
N PRO A 38 -2.03 3.49 -17.72
CA PRO A 38 -0.97 4.50 -17.80
C PRO A 38 -1.44 5.87 -18.31
N HIS A 39 -2.44 5.91 -19.19
CA HIS A 39 -2.98 7.14 -19.73
C HIS A 39 -3.74 7.95 -18.67
N LEU A 40 -4.43 7.28 -17.75
CA LEU A 40 -5.12 7.90 -16.62
C LEU A 40 -4.11 8.52 -15.64
N ARG A 41 -3.00 7.81 -15.37
CA ARG A 41 -1.87 8.36 -14.60
C ARG A 41 -1.27 9.61 -15.26
N ARG A 42 -1.25 9.69 -16.59
CA ARG A 42 -0.80 10.91 -17.28
C ARG A 42 -1.73 12.09 -17.02
N TYR A 43 -3.05 11.90 -17.09
CA TYR A 43 -4.00 12.98 -16.77
C TYR A 43 -3.91 13.42 -15.31
N TYR A 44 -3.74 12.48 -14.39
CA TYR A 44 -3.50 12.79 -12.98
C TYR A 44 -2.26 13.68 -12.81
N ALA A 45 -1.14 13.30 -13.43
CA ALA A 45 0.09 14.08 -13.39
C ALA A 45 -0.06 15.47 -14.04
N ASP A 46 -0.72 15.55 -15.20
CA ASP A 46 -0.99 16.82 -15.89
C ASP A 46 -1.77 17.78 -14.98
N TRP A 47 -2.81 17.30 -14.30
CA TRP A 47 -3.59 18.11 -13.36
C TRP A 47 -2.79 18.55 -12.13
N LEU A 48 -1.93 17.69 -11.59
CA LEU A 48 -1.04 18.09 -10.48
C LEU A 48 -0.08 19.19 -10.90
N GLU A 49 0.56 19.05 -12.07
CA GLU A 49 1.47 20.06 -12.63
C GLU A 49 0.75 21.39 -12.81
N ASP A 50 -0.46 21.38 -13.38
CA ASP A 50 -1.27 22.58 -13.57
C ASP A 50 -1.65 23.25 -12.24
N PHE A 51 -2.10 22.48 -11.24
CA PHE A 51 -2.54 23.06 -9.96
C PHE A 51 -1.42 23.55 -9.06
N VAL A 52 -0.22 22.97 -9.14
CA VAL A 52 0.94 23.47 -8.39
C VAL A 52 1.24 24.93 -8.76
N THR A 53 1.09 25.30 -10.04
CA THR A 53 1.32 26.69 -10.48
C THR A 53 0.38 27.70 -9.83
N LEU A 54 -0.81 27.27 -9.40
CA LEU A 54 -1.76 28.15 -8.70
C LEU A 54 -1.27 28.53 -7.30
N THR A 55 -0.28 27.82 -6.77
CA THR A 55 0.30 28.07 -5.45
C THR A 55 1.54 28.95 -5.47
N ASP A 56 2.06 29.30 -6.65
CA ASP A 56 3.34 30.03 -6.79
C ASP A 56 3.32 31.41 -6.09
N ASP A 57 2.16 32.06 -6.06
CA ASP A 57 1.96 33.37 -5.41
C ASP A 57 1.56 33.26 -3.92
N ILE A 58 1.46 32.04 -3.37
CA ILE A 58 1.13 31.80 -1.95
C ILE A 58 2.42 31.83 -1.13
N GLY A 59 2.55 32.82 -0.25
CA GLY A 59 3.71 32.93 0.63
C GLY A 59 3.88 31.74 1.58
N GLU A 60 5.13 31.30 1.77
CA GLU A 60 5.47 30.21 2.70
C GLU A 60 5.12 30.57 4.15
N VAL A 61 4.57 29.60 4.89
CA VAL A 61 4.31 29.70 6.33
C VAL A 61 5.18 28.68 7.06
N ALA A 62 6.11 29.17 7.88
CA ALA A 62 7.00 28.30 8.64
C ALA A 62 6.22 27.42 9.64
N PRO A 63 6.46 26.10 9.69
CA PRO A 63 5.83 25.22 10.67
C PRO A 63 6.38 25.48 12.09
N PRO A 64 5.66 25.07 13.15
CA PRO A 64 6.16 25.15 14.52
C PRO A 64 7.51 24.44 14.71
N ALA A 65 8.32 24.95 15.64
CA ALA A 65 9.62 24.37 15.96
C ALA A 65 9.49 22.89 16.34
N GLY A 66 10.35 22.04 15.77
CA GLY A 66 10.38 20.60 16.04
C GLY A 66 9.33 19.77 15.28
N PHE A 67 8.46 20.38 14.46
CA PHE A 67 7.44 19.65 13.69
C PHE A 67 8.05 18.54 12.81
N TYR A 68 9.11 18.87 12.05
CA TYR A 68 9.80 17.90 11.19
C TYR A 68 10.39 16.73 11.99
N ALA A 69 11.14 17.01 13.07
CA ALA A 69 11.71 15.97 13.92
C ALA A 69 10.64 15.08 14.58
N GLY A 70 9.48 15.67 14.94
CA GLY A 70 8.33 14.92 15.46
C GLY A 70 7.71 13.99 14.42
N LEU A 71 7.57 14.47 13.17
CA LEU A 71 7.12 13.64 12.05
C LEU A 71 8.09 12.50 11.77
N GLU A 72 9.38 12.79 11.70
CA GLU A 72 10.44 11.82 11.44
C GLU A 72 10.42 10.71 12.49
N LYS A 73 10.34 11.09 13.78
CA LYS A 73 10.21 10.13 14.87
C LYS A 73 8.95 9.28 14.72
N ARG A 74 7.79 9.87 14.44
CA ARG A 74 6.53 9.12 14.34
C ARG A 74 6.50 8.14 13.18
N LEU A 75 7.06 8.52 12.03
CA LEU A 75 7.00 7.72 10.81
C LEU A 75 8.12 6.68 10.73
N PHE A 76 9.29 6.94 11.32
CA PHE A 76 10.50 6.14 11.12
C PHE A 76 11.18 5.64 12.40
N ASP A 77 10.85 6.15 13.59
CA ASP A 77 11.37 5.61 14.85
C ASP A 77 10.56 4.35 15.23
N THR A 78 10.81 3.28 14.49
CA THR A 78 10.42 1.93 14.86
C THR A 78 11.29 1.45 16.02
N GLN A 79 11.05 1.95 17.23
CA GLN A 79 11.17 1.08 18.39
C GLN A 79 10.11 0.01 18.25
N GLN A 80 10.57 -1.08 17.63
CA GLN A 80 9.95 -2.38 17.44
C GLN A 80 8.82 -2.61 18.44
N ALA A 81 7.63 -2.91 17.91
CA ALA A 81 6.62 -3.60 18.70
C ALA A 81 7.33 -4.70 19.48
N PRO A 82 7.14 -4.82 20.81
CA PRO A 82 7.69 -5.94 21.54
C PRO A 82 7.09 -7.17 20.90
N GLU A 83 7.88 -7.84 20.06
CA GLU A 83 7.55 -9.15 19.54
C GLU A 83 7.39 -9.99 20.80
N LEU A 84 6.12 -10.27 21.12
CA LEU A 84 5.74 -11.01 22.31
C LEU A 84 6.68 -12.21 22.41
N ALA A 85 7.24 -12.39 23.60
CA ALA A 85 8.06 -13.51 23.99
C ALA A 85 7.56 -14.86 23.41
N ALA A 86 8.00 -15.20 22.20
CA ALA A 86 7.80 -16.51 21.58
C ALA A 86 9.11 -17.30 21.61
N LYS A 87 9.92 -17.07 22.65
CA LYS A 87 11.12 -17.87 22.95
C LYS A 87 10.76 -19.04 23.88
N SER A 88 9.73 -19.83 23.55
CA SER A 88 9.43 -21.09 24.25
C SER A 88 8.50 -22.00 23.43
N GLY A 89 8.94 -22.42 22.23
CA GLY A 89 8.16 -23.35 21.41
C GLY A 89 8.98 -24.30 20.54
N SER A 90 10.32 -24.24 20.59
CA SER A 90 11.18 -24.97 19.67
C SER A 90 11.46 -26.42 20.06
N LEU A 91 11.27 -26.81 21.34
CA LEU A 91 11.63 -28.16 21.79
C LEU A 91 10.52 -29.20 21.57
N ILE A 92 9.24 -28.81 21.72
CA ILE A 92 8.10 -29.74 21.56
C ILE A 92 7.90 -30.14 20.09
N ARG A 93 8.25 -29.26 19.13
CA ARG A 93 8.13 -29.52 17.69
C ARG A 93 9.12 -30.59 17.19
N PHE A 94 10.25 -30.79 17.86
CA PHE A 94 11.24 -31.80 17.46
C PHE A 94 10.84 -33.22 17.91
N VAL A 95 10.15 -33.35 19.05
CA VAL A 95 9.75 -34.67 19.58
C VAL A 95 8.55 -35.25 18.81
N LEU A 96 7.63 -34.41 18.31
CA LEU A 96 6.46 -34.88 17.58
C LEU A 96 6.76 -35.28 16.11
N GLY A 97 7.82 -34.73 15.50
CA GLY A 97 8.25 -35.08 14.14
C GLY A 97 8.93 -36.46 14.03
N ALA A 98 9.55 -36.95 15.10
CA ALA A 98 10.26 -38.24 15.09
C ALA A 98 9.30 -39.47 15.15
N ALA A 99 8.07 -39.31 15.62
CA ALA A 99 7.10 -40.40 15.71
C ALA A 99 6.44 -40.76 14.37
N VAL A 100 6.32 -39.79 13.44
CA VAL A 100 5.68 -40.02 12.12
C VAL A 100 6.61 -40.76 11.15
N ALA A 101 7.93 -40.60 11.26
CA ALA A 101 8.90 -41.27 10.38
C ALA A 101 9.04 -42.78 10.66
N MET A 102 8.88 -43.23 11.92
CA MET A 102 8.92 -44.66 12.24
C MET A 102 7.70 -45.44 11.75
N GLY A 103 6.51 -44.81 11.68
CA GLY A 103 5.29 -45.46 11.19
C GLY A 103 5.32 -45.81 9.70
N ILE A 104 5.97 -44.96 8.88
CA ILE A 104 6.05 -45.16 7.42
C ILE A 104 7.03 -46.29 7.06
N CYS A 105 8.13 -46.46 7.81
CA CYS A 105 9.10 -47.53 7.53
C CYS A 105 8.55 -48.95 7.80
N VAL A 106 7.70 -49.13 8.83
CA VAL A 106 7.12 -50.44 9.15
C VAL A 106 6.08 -50.88 8.11
N LEU A 107 5.31 -49.94 7.55
CA LEU A 107 4.30 -50.26 6.54
C LEU A 107 4.90 -50.67 5.18
N ILE A 108 6.07 -50.13 4.82
CA ILE A 108 6.78 -50.49 3.58
C ILE A 108 7.44 -51.87 3.69
N LEU A 109 7.86 -52.28 4.88
CA LEU A 109 8.50 -53.59 5.12
C LEU A 109 7.50 -54.76 5.22
N VAL A 110 6.24 -54.51 5.59
CA VAL A 110 5.18 -55.54 5.64
C VAL A 110 4.51 -55.75 4.28
N ALA A 111 4.70 -54.83 3.33
CA ALA A 111 4.14 -54.88 1.98
C ALA A 111 5.11 -55.37 0.89
N LEU A 112 6.29 -55.90 1.27
CA LEU A 112 7.24 -56.56 0.36
C LEU A 112 7.26 -58.08 0.59
#